data_AF-A0A0G0LYY4-F1
#
_entry.id   AF-A0A0G0LYY4-F1
#
_cell.length_a   1.000
_cell.length_b   1.000
_cell.length_c   1.000
_cell.angle_alpha   90.00
_cell.angle_beta   90.00
_cell.angle_gamma   90.00
#
_symmetry.space_group_name_H-M   'P 1'
#
loop_
_entity.id
_entity.type
_entity.pdbx_description
1 polymer ?
#
loop_
_entity_poly.entity_id
_entity_poly.type
_entity_poly.pdbx_seq_one_letter_code
_entity_poly.pdbx_strand_id
1 'polypeptide(L)'
;MLRVRLTRTGKKRYATWRIVVADSRKAVTAKVIDYLGHYNPHTKEFKVDEAKLKVWFEKGAQPSNTVAKLFKLNKIKMPDWVVIKMAIPKKKEELASAKPSEAGPVKEEAKPETEPQEVIEQTEDDTEESIASKEVAEEQEEQTEETKEA
;
A
#
# COMPACT_ATOMS: atom_id res chain seq x y z
N MET A 1 20.40 20.54 2.21
CA MET A 1 19.59 20.81 1.00
C MET A 1 18.14 20.45 1.29
N LEU A 2 17.18 21.21 0.78
CA LEU A 2 15.76 20.85 0.90
C LEU A 2 15.46 19.55 0.14
N ARG A 3 14.83 18.61 0.82
CA ARG A 3 14.43 17.32 0.24
C ARG A 3 12.98 17.00 0.55
N VAL A 4 12.28 16.50 -0.46
CA VAL A 4 11.00 15.81 -0.29
C VAL A 4 11.29 14.35 0.04
N ARG A 5 10.97 13.94 1.26
CA ARG A 5 11.31 12.60 1.77
C ARG A 5 10.15 11.97 2.51
N LEU A 6 10.22 10.64 2.68
CA LEU A 6 9.26 9.89 3.47
C LEU A 6 9.69 9.89 4.93
N THR A 7 8.72 10.08 5.82
CA THR A 7 8.89 9.92 7.27
C THR A 7 8.01 8.79 7.74
N ARG A 8 8.61 7.82 8.45
CA ARG A 8 7.86 6.66 8.94
C ARG A 8 6.97 7.10 10.09
N THR A 9 5.72 6.69 10.00
CA THR A 9 4.65 6.82 10.99
C THR A 9 4.01 5.42 11.14
N GLY A 10 3.13 5.25 12.13
CA GLY A 10 2.37 4.02 12.32
C GLY A 10 2.97 3.11 13.39
N LYS A 11 2.51 1.86 13.41
CA LYS A 11 2.79 0.89 14.47
C LYS A 11 3.96 -0.01 14.08
N LYS A 12 4.43 -0.82 15.04
CA LYS A 12 5.34 -1.94 14.75
C LYS A 12 4.65 -2.89 13.77
N ARG A 13 5.35 -3.34 12.72
CA ARG A 13 4.82 -4.20 11.63
C ARG A 13 3.69 -3.62 10.78
N TYR A 14 3.25 -2.39 11.02
CA TYR A 14 2.30 -1.67 10.17
C TYR A 14 2.81 -0.26 9.92
N ALA A 15 3.65 -0.11 8.90
CA ALA A 15 4.33 1.14 8.60
C ALA A 15 3.51 1.98 7.63
N THR A 16 3.25 3.22 7.99
CA THR A 16 2.66 4.24 7.12
C THR A 16 3.69 5.34 6.93
N TRP A 17 3.66 6.07 5.82
CA TRP A 17 4.59 7.18 5.60
C TRP A 17 3.87 8.50 5.37
N ARG A 18 4.48 9.57 5.86
CA ARG A 18 4.13 10.94 5.48
C ARG A 18 5.16 11.48 4.51
N ILE A 19 4.68 12.21 3.51
CA ILE A 19 5.51 12.89 2.51
C ILE A 19 5.74 14.31 3.03
N VAL A 20 6.99 14.64 3.31
CA VAL A 20 7.36 15.88 3.99
C VAL A 20 8.51 16.58 3.29
N VAL A 21 8.58 17.90 3.47
CA VAL A 21 9.73 18.71 3.10
C VAL A 21 10.59 18.97 4.33
N ALA A 22 11.87 18.60 4.26
CA ALA A 22 12.82 18.84 5.34
C ALA A 22 14.24 19.04 4.79
N ASP A 23 15.12 19.64 5.60
CA ASP A 23 16.56 19.66 5.29
C ASP A 23 17.13 18.24 5.39
N SER A 24 17.93 17.85 4.38
CA SER A 24 18.57 16.56 4.25
C SER A 24 19.40 16.14 5.47
N ARG A 25 19.96 17.11 6.18
CA ARG A 25 20.82 16.89 7.36
C ARG A 25 20.05 16.52 8.62
N LYS A 26 18.75 16.87 8.71
CA LYS A 26 17.95 16.62 9.91
C LYS A 26 17.54 15.15 10.00
N ALA A 27 17.42 14.64 11.23
CA ALA A 27 16.88 13.30 11.48
C ALA A 27 15.51 13.11 10.82
N VAL A 28 15.18 11.88 10.43
CA VAL A 28 13.98 11.56 9.65
C VAL A 28 12.71 11.97 10.41
N THR A 29 12.65 11.69 11.70
CA THR A 29 11.48 11.96 12.57
C THR A 29 11.50 13.36 13.20
N ALA A 30 12.50 14.20 12.91
CA ALA A 30 12.59 15.55 13.47
C ALA A 30 11.51 16.50 12.91
N LYS A 31 11.42 17.69 13.50
CA LYS A 31 10.52 18.76 13.03
C LYS A 31 10.75 19.05 11.55
N VAL A 32 9.68 18.94 10.78
CA VAL A 32 9.64 19.18 9.33
C VAL A 32 9.23 20.62 9.02
N ILE A 33 9.45 21.04 7.78
CA ILE A 33 9.11 22.39 7.31
C ILE A 33 7.64 22.43 6.87
N ASP A 34 7.23 21.43 6.08
CA ASP A 34 5.87 21.33 5.57
C ASP A 34 5.47 19.87 5.31
N TYR A 35 4.17 19.60 5.43
CA TYR A 35 3.54 18.31 5.18
C TYR A 35 2.79 18.37 3.85
N LEU A 36 3.20 17.53 2.88
CA LEU A 36 2.62 17.52 1.54
C LEU A 36 1.55 16.45 1.37
N GLY A 37 1.62 15.37 2.15
CA GLY A 37 0.73 14.24 1.98
C GLY A 37 1.13 13.00 2.75
N HIS A 38 0.56 11.87 2.36
CA HIS A 38 0.81 10.57 2.97
C HIS A 38 0.77 9.44 1.95
N TYR A 39 1.41 8.34 2.33
CA TYR A 39 1.47 7.11 1.56
C TYR A 39 1.32 5.92 2.51
N ASN A 40 0.36 5.05 2.20
CA ASN A 40 0.16 3.78 2.89
C ASN A 40 0.55 2.62 1.95
N PRO A 41 1.54 1.78 2.29
CA PRO A 41 1.90 0.63 1.45
C PRO A 41 0.86 -0.48 1.49
N HIS A 42 0.11 -0.58 2.59
CA HIS A 42 -0.80 -1.69 2.83
C HIS A 42 -2.05 -1.51 1.98
N THR A 43 -2.62 -0.30 1.97
CA THR A 43 -3.77 0.05 1.12
C THR A 43 -3.35 0.59 -0.26
N LYS A 44 -2.05 0.82 -0.47
CA LYS A 44 -1.48 1.49 -1.67
C LYS A 44 -2.03 2.88 -1.92
N GLU A 45 -2.70 3.47 -0.93
CA GLU A 45 -3.20 4.85 -1.01
C GLU A 45 -2.05 5.84 -1.01
N PHE A 46 -2.10 6.74 -1.98
CA PHE A 46 -1.17 7.82 -2.13
C PHE A 46 -1.96 9.12 -2.31
N LYS A 47 -1.80 10.06 -1.38
CA LYS A 47 -2.49 11.35 -1.39
C LYS A 47 -1.47 12.46 -1.18
N VAL A 48 -1.43 13.41 -2.10
CA VAL A 48 -0.50 14.56 -2.08
C VAL A 48 -1.22 15.82 -2.53
N ASP A 49 -0.90 16.92 -1.87
CA ASP A 49 -1.28 18.27 -2.27
C ASP A 49 -0.34 18.78 -3.38
N GLU A 50 -0.84 18.77 -4.61
CA GLU A 50 -0.09 19.20 -5.80
C GLU A 50 0.25 20.70 -5.79
N ALA A 51 -0.61 21.54 -5.20
CA ALA A 51 -0.41 22.97 -5.15
C ALA A 51 0.82 23.32 -4.28
N LYS A 52 0.90 22.71 -3.09
CA LYS A 52 2.09 22.86 -2.23
C LYS A 52 3.32 22.26 -2.88
N LEU A 53 3.19 21.09 -3.50
CA LEU A 53 4.32 20.41 -4.15
C LEU A 53 4.95 21.28 -5.24
N LYS A 54 4.14 21.97 -6.06
CA LYS A 54 4.62 22.88 -7.10
C LYS A 54 5.47 24.01 -6.52
N VAL A 55 4.99 24.66 -5.46
CA VAL A 55 5.73 25.73 -4.77
C VAL A 55 7.09 25.24 -4.26
N TRP A 56 7.16 24.00 -3.77
CA TRP A 56 8.40 23.42 -3.29
C TRP A 56 9.36 23.00 -4.41
N PHE A 57 8.84 22.57 -5.56
CA PHE A 57 9.67 22.32 -6.74
C PHE A 57 10.28 23.61 -7.31
N GLU A 58 9.54 24.71 -7.32
CA GLU A 58 10.05 26.04 -7.69
C GLU A 58 11.18 26.49 -6.76
N LYS A 59 11.10 26.14 -5.46
CA LYS A 59 12.17 26.36 -4.47
C LYS A 59 13.35 25.38 -4.58
N GLY A 60 13.33 24.45 -5.54
CA GLY A 60 14.40 23.48 -5.75
C GLY A 60 14.42 22.30 -4.75
N ALA A 61 13.29 21.97 -4.13
CA ALA A 61 13.21 20.84 -3.20
C ALA A 61 13.31 19.50 -3.95
N GLN A 62 14.37 18.74 -3.70
CA GLN A 62 14.61 17.52 -4.48
C GLN A 62 13.92 16.30 -3.86
N PRO A 63 13.19 15.48 -4.65
CA PRO A 63 12.57 14.27 -4.14
C PRO A 63 13.60 13.15 -3.92
N SER A 64 13.37 12.32 -2.91
CA SER A 64 14.09 11.06 -2.72
C SER A 64 13.74 10.05 -3.84
N ASN A 65 14.62 9.10 -4.13
CA ASN A 65 14.42 8.08 -5.17
C ASN A 65 13.07 7.35 -5.03
N THR A 66 12.68 6.98 -3.81
CA THR A 66 11.39 6.30 -3.57
C THR A 66 10.21 7.23 -3.83
N VAL A 67 10.30 8.50 -3.41
CA VAL A 67 9.25 9.50 -3.65
C VAL A 67 9.11 9.77 -5.14
N ALA A 68 10.22 9.90 -5.87
CA ALA A 68 10.20 10.09 -7.31
C ALA A 68 9.57 8.90 -8.07
N LYS A 69 9.77 7.66 -7.58
CA LYS A 69 9.06 6.48 -8.09
C LYS A 69 7.56 6.54 -7.81
N LEU A 70 7.16 6.97 -6.61
CA LEU A 70 5.74 7.15 -6.29
C LEU A 70 5.09 8.23 -7.16
N PHE A 71 5.78 9.35 -7.40
CA PHE A 71 5.29 10.38 -8.31
C PHE A 71 5.12 9.88 -9.74
N LYS A 72 6.10 9.10 -10.26
CA LYS A 72 5.97 8.43 -11.57
C LYS A 72 4.77 7.49 -11.63
N LEU A 73 4.57 6.66 -10.62
CA LEU A 73 3.47 5.69 -10.56
C LEU A 73 2.12 6.39 -10.57
N ASN A 74 2.01 7.50 -9.83
CA ASN A 74 0.79 8.29 -9.71
C ASN A 74 0.66 9.39 -10.79
N LYS A 75 1.55 9.41 -11.81
CA LYS A 75 1.56 10.37 -12.93
C LYS A 75 1.63 11.84 -12.52
N ILE A 76 2.27 12.13 -11.38
CA ILE A 76 2.50 13.50 -10.91
C ILE A 76 3.68 14.10 -11.67
N LYS A 77 3.48 15.31 -12.20
CA LYS A 77 4.50 16.03 -12.97
C LYS A 77 5.66 16.44 -12.06
N MET A 78 6.88 16.15 -12.51
CA MET A 78 8.13 16.55 -11.85
C MET A 78 8.93 17.43 -12.81
N PRO A 79 9.78 18.34 -12.29
CA PRO A 79 10.69 19.09 -13.13
C PRO A 79 11.85 18.22 -13.64
N ASP A 80 12.37 18.57 -14.82
CA ASP A 80 13.36 17.76 -15.56
C ASP A 80 14.71 17.58 -14.84
N TRP A 81 15.05 18.48 -13.91
CA TRP A 81 16.29 18.38 -13.13
C TRP A 81 16.27 17.24 -12.09
N VAL A 82 15.12 16.60 -11.86
CA VAL A 82 15.01 15.47 -10.93
C VAL A 82 15.58 14.21 -11.57
N VAL A 83 16.84 13.90 -11.26
CA VAL A 83 17.49 12.67 -11.74
C VAL A 83 17.03 11.47 -10.95
N ILE A 84 16.38 10.53 -11.64
CA ILE A 84 15.88 9.29 -11.02
C ILE A 84 16.86 8.18 -11.31
N LYS A 85 17.57 7.73 -10.26
CA LYS A 85 18.42 6.54 -10.30
C LYS A 85 17.54 5.29 -10.36
N MET A 86 17.12 4.90 -11.57
CA MET A 86 16.45 3.63 -11.80
C MET A 86 17.36 2.74 -12.62
N ALA A 87 17.58 1.50 -12.15
CA ALA A 87 18.12 0.46 -13.01
C ALA A 87 17.01 0.11 -14.01
N ILE A 88 17.16 0.56 -15.25
CA ILE A 88 16.34 0.10 -16.35
C ILE A 88 16.72 -1.38 -16.53
N PRO A 89 15.79 -2.35 -16.45
CA PRO A 89 16.13 -3.72 -16.80
C PRO A 89 16.51 -3.72 -18.27
N LYS A 90 17.80 -3.91 -18.58
CA LYS A 90 18.24 -4.21 -19.94
C LYS A 90 17.55 -5.51 -20.33
N LYS A 91 16.55 -5.43 -21.20
CA LYS A 91 15.95 -6.59 -21.85
C LYS A 91 17.08 -7.30 -22.60
N LYS A 92 17.51 -8.46 -22.09
CA LYS A 92 18.48 -9.33 -22.76
C LYS A 92 17.70 -10.05 -23.87
N GLU A 93 17.69 -9.48 -25.06
CA GLU A 93 17.34 -10.20 -26.29
C GLU A 93 18.48 -11.18 -26.60
N GLU A 94 18.50 -12.30 -25.87
CA GLU A 94 19.19 -13.52 -26.26
C GLU A 94 18.16 -14.44 -26.94
N LEU A 95 17.91 -14.17 -28.21
CA LEU A 95 17.18 -15.05 -29.13
C LEU A 95 17.93 -15.01 -30.46
N ALA A 96 19.10 -15.66 -30.51
CA ALA A 96 19.65 -16.27 -31.73
C ALA A 96 21.03 -16.90 -31.47
N SER A 97 21.06 -18.23 -31.59
CA SER A 97 22.13 -19.04 -32.18
C SER A 97 23.09 -19.82 -31.26
N ALA A 98 22.98 -21.16 -31.41
CA ALA A 98 24.06 -22.16 -31.49
C ALA A 98 24.36 -23.11 -30.29
N LYS A 99 23.50 -24.14 -30.21
CA LYS A 99 23.76 -25.60 -30.14
C LYS A 99 24.24 -26.31 -28.84
N PRO A 100 23.81 -27.58 -28.67
CA PRO A 100 23.80 -28.33 -27.40
C PRO A 100 24.96 -29.34 -27.29
N SER A 101 25.45 -29.57 -26.07
CA SER A 101 26.35 -30.68 -25.74
C SER A 101 25.80 -31.41 -24.53
N GLU A 102 25.06 -32.45 -24.84
CA GLU A 102 24.56 -33.50 -23.98
C GLU A 102 25.72 -34.42 -23.56
N ALA A 103 25.95 -34.52 -22.25
CA ALA A 103 26.70 -35.60 -21.61
C ALA A 103 26.16 -35.74 -20.18
N GLY A 104 25.17 -36.61 -19.98
CA GLY A 104 24.66 -37.01 -18.66
C GLY A 104 25.54 -38.08 -18.00
N PRO A 105 25.04 -38.92 -17.07
CA PRO A 105 23.90 -38.80 -16.15
C PRO A 105 24.32 -39.15 -14.69
N VAL A 106 23.38 -39.27 -13.74
CA VAL A 106 23.25 -40.36 -12.71
C VAL A 106 22.46 -39.91 -11.45
N LYS A 107 21.49 -40.76 -11.08
CA LYS A 107 20.72 -40.97 -9.81
C LYS A 107 19.58 -39.99 -9.48
N GLU A 108 18.29 -40.35 -9.59
CA GLU A 108 17.51 -41.51 -9.07
C GLU A 108 17.18 -41.40 -7.57
N GLU A 109 15.88 -41.13 -7.34
CA GLU A 109 15.00 -41.53 -6.23
C GLU A 109 15.23 -41.03 -4.80
N ALA A 110 14.25 -40.25 -4.29
CA ALA A 110 13.21 -40.74 -3.35
C ALA A 110 12.63 -39.60 -2.50
N LYS A 111 11.38 -39.21 -2.75
CA LYS A 111 10.56 -38.46 -1.80
C LYS A 111 9.09 -38.80 -2.06
N PRO A 112 8.43 -39.64 -1.23
CA PRO A 112 6.99 -39.83 -1.35
C PRO A 112 6.25 -38.65 -0.73
N GLU A 113 5.28 -38.21 -1.53
CA GLU A 113 4.19 -37.29 -1.28
C GLU A 113 3.21 -37.94 -0.29
N THR A 114 2.73 -37.19 0.70
CA THR A 114 1.69 -37.65 1.63
C THR A 114 0.85 -36.45 2.05
N GLU A 115 -0.39 -36.40 1.54
CA GLU A 115 -1.63 -35.80 2.08
C GLU A 115 -2.72 -36.05 1.00
N PRO A 116 -4.03 -36.21 1.30
CA PRO A 116 -4.76 -35.66 2.46
C PRO A 116 -5.86 -36.54 3.12
N GLN A 117 -6.14 -36.23 4.39
CA GLN A 117 -7.45 -36.02 5.07
C GLN A 117 -8.58 -37.07 5.02
N GLU A 118 -9.08 -37.47 6.20
CA GLU A 118 -10.42 -37.14 6.75
C GLU A 118 -10.67 -37.91 8.08
N VAL A 119 -11.21 -37.23 9.10
CA VAL A 119 -12.09 -37.69 10.20
C VAL A 119 -11.89 -36.75 11.41
N ILE A 120 -12.79 -35.77 11.56
CA ILE A 120 -13.20 -35.14 12.83
C ILE A 120 -14.67 -34.72 12.59
N GLU A 121 -15.63 -35.60 12.83
CA GLU A 121 -16.34 -35.79 14.10
C GLU A 121 -17.25 -34.59 14.44
N GLN A 122 -18.56 -34.87 14.35
CA GLN A 122 -19.67 -34.01 14.75
C GLN A 122 -19.86 -34.08 16.28
N THR A 123 -20.22 -32.95 16.89
CA THR A 123 -21.09 -32.75 18.08
C THR A 123 -21.20 -31.22 18.20
N GLU A 124 -22.35 -30.59 17.88
CA GLU A 124 -23.49 -30.32 18.77
C GLU A 124 -22.98 -29.60 20.05
N ASP A 125 -23.34 -28.36 20.39
CA ASP A 125 -24.70 -27.81 20.44
C ASP A 125 -24.65 -26.30 20.83
N ASP A 126 -25.74 -25.59 20.49
CA ASP A 126 -26.38 -24.53 21.30
C ASP A 126 -25.94 -23.03 21.26
N THR A 127 -26.87 -22.23 20.72
CA THR A 127 -27.33 -20.91 21.22
C THR A 127 -26.47 -19.65 21.04
N GLU A 128 -26.77 -18.86 20.00
CA GLU A 128 -27.05 -17.41 20.06
C GLU A 128 -27.25 -16.82 18.65
N GLU A 129 -28.32 -17.24 17.96
CA GLU A 129 -28.82 -16.54 16.77
C GLU A 129 -30.34 -16.34 16.92
N SER A 130 -30.72 -15.55 17.92
CA SER A 130 -32.09 -15.06 18.11
C SER A 130 -32.12 -13.95 19.16
N ILE A 131 -31.55 -12.78 18.86
CA ILE A 131 -32.04 -11.46 19.29
C ILE A 131 -31.23 -10.37 18.60
N ALA A 132 -31.92 -9.29 18.21
CA ALA A 132 -31.39 -8.07 17.60
C ALA A 132 -30.96 -8.19 16.13
N SER A 133 -31.91 -7.96 15.21
CA SER A 133 -31.76 -7.02 14.06
C SER A 133 -32.84 -7.17 12.98
N LYS A 134 -33.92 -7.94 13.21
CA LYS A 134 -34.98 -8.10 12.19
C LYS A 134 -36.40 -7.98 12.73
N GLU A 135 -36.63 -6.94 13.51
CA GLU A 135 -37.96 -6.36 13.72
C GLU A 135 -37.89 -4.85 13.47
N VAL A 136 -37.45 -4.53 12.24
CA VAL A 136 -37.92 -3.35 11.53
C VAL A 136 -39.21 -3.82 10.89
N ALA A 137 -40.38 -3.64 11.52
CA ALA A 137 -41.72 -3.63 10.90
C ALA A 137 -42.86 -3.96 11.89
N GLU A 138 -42.88 -3.36 13.08
CA GLU A 138 -44.16 -3.21 13.78
C GLU A 138 -44.25 -1.78 14.33
N GLU A 139 -45.24 -1.05 13.79
CA GLU A 139 -45.93 0.08 14.40
C GLU A 139 -45.08 1.34 14.69
N GLN A 140 -44.94 2.32 13.78
CA GLN A 140 -45.98 3.03 13.03
C GLN A 140 -47.14 3.63 13.85
N GLU A 141 -47.11 3.59 15.19
CA GLU A 141 -48.08 4.35 16.01
C GLU A 141 -47.56 5.70 16.56
N GLU A 142 -46.25 5.89 16.78
CA GLU A 142 -45.81 7.05 17.57
C GLU A 142 -45.50 8.35 16.78
N GLN A 143 -45.70 8.39 15.45
CA GLN A 143 -45.39 9.59 14.65
C GLN A 143 -46.52 10.07 13.71
N THR A 144 -47.68 9.42 13.71
CA THR A 144 -48.92 10.03 13.19
C THR A 144 -49.66 10.84 14.28
N GLU A 145 -49.16 10.84 15.52
CA GLU A 145 -49.69 11.67 16.60
C GLU A 145 -49.26 13.16 16.53
N GLU A 146 -48.56 13.56 15.46
CA GLU A 146 -48.46 14.98 15.09
C GLU A 146 -49.68 15.40 14.23
N THR A 147 -50.92 15.27 14.72
CA THR A 147 -52.05 15.99 14.06
C THR A 147 -53.35 16.22 14.85
N LYS A 148 -53.49 15.87 16.15
CA LYS A 148 -54.79 16.05 16.82
C LYS A 148 -54.81 16.29 18.33
N GLU A 149 -53.98 17.18 18.84
CA GLU A 149 -54.26 17.86 20.13
C GLU A 149 -53.57 19.24 20.03
N ALA A 150 -54.29 20.29 19.63
CA ALA A 150 -55.12 21.15 20.47
C ALA A 150 -54.28 22.11 21.33
#